data_AF-T1GB37-F1
#
_entry.id   AF-T1GB37-F1
#
_cell.length_a   1.000
_cell.length_b   1.000
_cell.length_c   1.000
_cell.angle_alpha   90.00
_cell.angle_beta   90.00
_cell.angle_gamma   90.00
#
_symmetry.space_group_name_H-M   'P 1'
#
loop_
_entity.id
_entity.type
_entity.pdbx_description
1 polymer ?
#
loop_
_entity_poly.entity_id
_entity_poly.type
_entity_poly.pdbx_seq_one_letter_code
_entity_poly.pdbx_strand_id
1 'polypeptide(L)'
;MMGFRYAYENCPQTDYFILVDDDYYVSTLNTLKALPQDEKSIFYGGTVHINAPVSRNPFTKWYQSTKDYPYSIYPDFVSGGFIMLTKNTLHKLYLGSQFTRHFIFDDVYIGIIAYKMGIQPINNKDCSNAKVSYDGPESYRTLVATHGYDDWTEMIKVWRECNDLGFN
;
A
#
# COMPACT_ATOMS: atom_id res chain seq x y z
N MET A 1 -0.93 6.82 14.31
CA MET A 1 -0.35 6.67 12.96
C MET A 1 0.48 7.90 12.61
N MET A 2 1.79 7.89 12.89
CA MET A 2 2.64 9.10 12.84
C MET A 2 2.83 9.65 11.42
N GLY A 3 3.05 8.78 10.42
CA GLY A 3 3.23 9.22 9.03
C GLY A 3 2.02 9.96 8.47
N PHE A 4 0.81 9.45 8.72
CA PHE A 4 -0.43 10.11 8.31
C PHE A 4 -0.66 11.45 9.00
N ARG A 5 -0.33 11.54 10.30
CA ARG A 5 -0.38 12.80 11.04
C ARG A 5 0.56 13.83 10.41
N TYR A 6 1.81 13.43 10.16
CA TYR A 6 2.81 14.31 9.57
C TYR A 6 2.35 14.82 8.20
N ALA A 7 1.89 13.92 7.33
CA ALA A 7 1.35 14.27 6.02
C ALA A 7 0.15 15.23 6.12
N TYR A 8 -0.78 14.97 7.04
CA TYR A 8 -1.94 15.84 7.27
C TYR A 8 -1.56 17.25 7.74
N GLU A 9 -0.60 17.36 8.66
CA GLU A 9 -0.20 18.64 9.26
C GLU A 9 0.79 19.43 8.38
N ASN A 10 1.63 18.76 7.59
CA ASN A 10 2.80 19.38 6.94
C ASN A 10 2.80 19.30 5.40
N CYS A 11 1.87 18.56 4.78
CA CYS A 11 1.81 18.42 3.31
C CYS A 11 0.48 18.94 2.72
N PRO A 12 0.08 20.21 2.96
CA PRO A 12 -1.22 20.71 2.55
C PRO A 12 -1.40 20.87 1.03
N GLN A 13 -0.33 20.86 0.25
CA GLN A 13 -0.35 21.02 -1.22
C GLN A 13 -0.13 19.70 -1.98
N THR A 14 -0.03 18.57 -1.28
CA THR A 14 0.23 17.26 -1.90
C THR A 14 -1.09 16.58 -2.25
N ASP A 15 -1.27 16.18 -3.51
CA ASP A 15 -2.50 15.55 -3.99
C ASP A 15 -2.53 14.03 -3.79
N TYR A 16 -1.35 13.39 -3.80
CA TYR A 16 -1.20 11.95 -3.70
C TYR A 16 -0.11 11.57 -2.71
N PHE A 17 -0.34 10.49 -1.99
CA PHE A 17 0.62 9.93 -1.04
C PHE A 17 0.87 8.48 -1.39
N ILE A 18 2.15 8.09 -1.35
CA ILE A 18 2.59 6.72 -1.52
C ILE A 18 3.29 6.31 -0.23
N LEU A 19 2.90 5.17 0.32
CA LEU A 19 3.62 4.49 1.39
C LEU A 19 4.25 3.25 0.75
N VAL A 20 5.53 3.03 1.04
CA VAL A 20 6.30 1.95 0.43
C VAL A 20 7.39 1.46 1.38
N ASP A 21 7.61 0.15 1.41
CA ASP A 21 8.73 -0.47 2.12
C ASP A 21 10.05 -0.26 1.34
N ASP A 22 11.20 -0.42 2.00
CA ASP A 22 12.52 -0.14 1.41
C ASP A 22 13.05 -1.24 0.49
N ASP A 23 12.33 -2.36 0.38
CA ASP A 23 12.64 -3.54 -0.47
C ASP A 23 11.72 -3.67 -1.69
N TYR A 24 11.09 -2.57 -2.11
CA TYR A 24 10.25 -2.48 -3.31
C TYR A 24 10.93 -1.77 -4.46
N TYR A 25 10.79 -2.35 -5.66
CA TYR A 25 10.89 -1.59 -6.90
C TYR A 25 9.57 -0.84 -7.14
N VAL A 26 9.65 0.44 -7.50
CA VAL A 26 8.50 1.28 -7.88
C VAL A 26 8.78 1.99 -9.20
N SER A 27 7.82 1.90 -10.13
CA SER A 27 7.79 2.71 -11.33
C SER A 27 7.04 4.01 -11.08
N THR A 28 7.75 5.14 -11.11
CA THR A 28 7.15 6.46 -10.85
C THR A 28 6.12 6.82 -11.91
N LEU A 29 6.46 6.71 -13.20
CA LEU A 29 5.52 6.98 -14.29
C LEU A 29 4.28 6.09 -14.27
N ASN A 30 4.43 4.78 -14.04
CA ASN A 30 3.27 3.90 -14.00
C ASN A 30 2.42 4.12 -12.75
N THR A 31 3.05 4.48 -11.62
CA THR A 31 2.32 4.90 -10.41
C THR A 31 1.46 6.13 -10.68
N LEU A 32 2.01 7.16 -11.33
CA LEU A 32 1.25 8.36 -11.70
C LEU A 32 0.07 8.05 -12.62
N LYS A 33 0.23 7.11 -13.58
CA LYS A 33 -0.85 6.66 -14.46
C LYS A 33 -1.93 5.86 -13.72
N ALA A 34 -1.57 5.16 -12.65
CA ALA A 34 -2.49 4.36 -11.84
C ALA A 34 -3.34 5.21 -10.88
N LEU A 35 -2.92 6.45 -10.60
CA LEU A 35 -3.64 7.37 -9.73
C LEU A 35 -4.83 8.04 -10.47
N PRO A 36 -5.96 8.25 -9.78
CA PRO A 36 -7.11 8.91 -10.36
C PRO A 36 -6.80 10.38 -10.63
N GLN A 37 -7.28 10.89 -11.76
CA GLN A 37 -7.07 12.29 -12.17
C GLN A 37 -7.95 13.29 -11.40
N ASP A 38 -9.01 12.82 -10.74
CA ASP A 38 -9.88 13.67 -9.93
C ASP A 38 -9.25 13.88 -8.54
N GLU A 39 -8.78 15.09 -8.26
CA GLU A 39 -8.24 15.53 -6.96
C GLU A 39 -9.23 15.31 -5.81
N LYS A 40 -10.54 15.30 -6.09
CA LYS A 40 -11.56 15.10 -5.05
C LYS A 40 -11.81 13.61 -4.74
N SER A 41 -11.27 12.71 -5.55
CA SER A 41 -11.54 11.27 -5.44
C SER A 41 -11.07 10.68 -4.10
N ILE A 42 -11.77 9.62 -3.69
CA ILE A 42 -11.36 8.74 -2.61
C ILE A 42 -10.70 7.52 -3.23
N PHE A 43 -9.38 7.44 -3.12
CA PHE A 43 -8.58 6.34 -3.63
C PHE A 43 -7.71 5.74 -2.53
N TYR A 44 -7.80 4.42 -2.37
CA TYR A 44 -6.97 3.60 -1.50
C TYR A 44 -6.58 2.36 -2.31
N GLY A 45 -5.38 2.38 -2.90
CA GLY A 45 -4.99 1.43 -3.94
C GLY A 45 -3.68 0.71 -3.66
N GLY A 46 -3.55 -0.49 -4.21
CA GLY A 46 -2.37 -1.36 -4.14
C GLY A 46 -2.77 -2.83 -4.30
N THR A 47 -2.00 -3.77 -3.76
CA THR A 47 -2.40 -5.18 -3.75
C THR A 47 -3.38 -5.43 -2.60
N VAL A 48 -4.61 -5.86 -2.92
CA VAL A 48 -5.70 -6.00 -1.93
C VAL A 48 -5.81 -7.42 -1.41
N HIS A 49 -5.86 -7.55 -0.09
CA HIS A 49 -6.23 -8.76 0.61
C HIS A 49 -7.74 -8.76 0.86
N ILE A 50 -8.46 -9.67 0.19
CA ILE A 50 -9.90 -9.83 0.31
C ILE A 50 -10.21 -10.95 1.28
N ASN A 51 -11.12 -10.71 2.24
CA ASN A 51 -11.55 -11.71 3.23
C ASN A 51 -10.38 -12.47 3.91
N ALA A 52 -9.31 -11.76 4.25
CA ALA A 52 -8.12 -12.40 4.80
C ALA A 52 -8.42 -13.04 6.16
N PRO A 53 -8.13 -14.35 6.35
CA PRO A 53 -8.38 -15.01 7.62
C PRO A 53 -7.38 -14.54 8.68
N VAL A 54 -7.88 -14.36 9.90
CA VAL A 54 -7.04 -14.02 11.04
C VAL A 54 -6.24 -15.25 11.47
N SER A 55 -4.90 -15.16 11.47
CA SER A 55 -4.08 -16.28 11.93
C SER A 55 -4.28 -16.53 13.42
N ARG A 56 -4.86 -17.69 13.76
CA ARG A 56 -5.03 -18.16 15.14
C ARG A 56 -3.91 -19.10 15.61
N ASN A 57 -2.89 -19.28 14.77
CA ASN A 57 -1.75 -20.12 15.10
C ASN A 57 -0.66 -19.30 15.83
N PRO A 58 -0.36 -19.60 17.12
CA PRO A 58 0.59 -18.85 17.93
C PRO A 58 2.05 -18.94 17.44
N PHE A 59 2.37 -19.87 16.53
CA PHE A 59 3.71 -20.03 15.97
C PHE A 59 3.98 -19.16 14.74
N THR A 60 2.98 -18.39 14.28
CA THR A 60 3.14 -17.48 13.14
C THR A 60 3.39 -16.06 13.63
N LYS A 61 4.22 -15.30 12.90
CA LYS A 61 4.42 -13.87 13.17
C LYS A 61 3.14 -13.03 13.06
N TRP A 62 2.12 -13.58 12.40
CA TRP A 62 0.81 -12.99 12.17
C TRP A 62 -0.25 -13.40 13.20
N TYR A 63 0.14 -14.09 14.28
CA TYR A 63 -0.80 -14.57 15.29
C TYR A 63 -1.63 -13.43 15.90
N GLN A 64 -2.94 -13.65 15.98
CA GLN A 64 -3.83 -12.80 16.74
C GLN A 64 -4.79 -13.62 17.61
N SER A 65 -4.85 -13.28 18.91
CA SER A 65 -5.80 -13.89 19.83
C SER A 65 -7.23 -13.39 19.59
N THR A 66 -8.25 -14.17 19.99
CA THR A 66 -9.66 -13.74 19.94
C THR A 66 -9.97 -12.61 20.91
N LYS A 67 -9.15 -12.45 21.96
CA LYS A 67 -9.25 -11.36 22.92
C LYS A 67 -8.88 -10.02 22.29
N ASP A 68 -7.84 -10.02 21.45
CA ASP A 68 -7.35 -8.82 20.80
C ASP A 68 -8.15 -8.47 19.53
N TYR A 69 -8.60 -9.50 18.81
CA TYR A 69 -9.45 -9.36 17.64
C TYR A 69 -10.49 -10.49 17.58
N PRO A 70 -11.77 -10.23 17.87
CA PRO A 70 -12.78 -11.26 18.05
C PRO A 70 -13.29 -11.90 16.74
N TYR A 71 -13.13 -11.22 15.60
CA TYR A 71 -13.64 -11.69 14.31
C TYR A 71 -12.68 -12.68 13.64
N SER A 72 -13.18 -13.60 12.82
CA SER A 72 -12.36 -14.58 12.11
C SER A 72 -11.69 -14.06 10.84
N ILE A 73 -12.16 -12.93 10.31
CA ILE A 73 -11.76 -12.35 9.03
C ILE A 73 -11.48 -10.85 9.25
N TYR A 74 -10.41 -10.34 8.63
CA TYR A 74 -10.15 -8.90 8.56
C TYR A 74 -11.00 -8.23 7.47
N PRO A 75 -11.42 -6.95 7.64
CA PRO A 75 -11.95 -6.17 6.54
C PRO A 75 -10.92 -6.10 5.41
N ASP A 76 -11.38 -5.95 4.17
CA ASP A 76 -10.47 -5.84 3.02
C ASP A 76 -9.47 -4.70 3.21
N PHE A 77 -8.20 -4.97 2.92
CA PHE A 77 -7.10 -4.02 3.12
C PHE A 77 -6.06 -4.11 2.01
N VAL A 78 -5.35 -3.01 1.77
CA VAL A 78 -4.18 -2.97 0.88
C VAL A 78 -2.97 -3.42 1.68
N SER A 79 -2.13 -4.27 1.09
CA SER A 79 -0.89 -4.74 1.70
C SER A 79 0.05 -3.60 2.05
N GLY A 80 0.76 -3.73 3.19
CA GLY A 80 1.59 -2.66 3.76
C GLY A 80 2.74 -2.19 2.87
N GLY A 81 3.27 -3.08 2.03
CA GLY A 81 4.50 -2.79 1.29
C GLY A 81 4.37 -1.76 0.17
N PHE A 82 3.17 -1.56 -0.39
CA PHE A 82 2.92 -0.48 -1.35
C PHE A 82 1.46 -0.03 -1.33
N ILE A 83 1.22 1.19 -0.84
CA ILE A 83 -0.11 1.81 -0.72
C ILE A 83 -0.11 3.16 -1.43
N MET A 84 -1.10 3.38 -2.29
CA MET A 84 -1.39 4.64 -2.95
C MET A 84 -2.66 5.27 -2.38
N LEU A 85 -2.60 6.56 -2.07
CA LEU A 85 -3.70 7.33 -1.49
C LEU A 85 -3.86 8.66 -2.22
N THR A 86 -5.11 9.10 -2.40
CA THR A 86 -5.38 10.52 -2.61
C THR A 86 -5.33 11.27 -1.28
N LYS A 87 -5.07 12.57 -1.32
CA LYS A 87 -5.09 13.46 -0.16
C LYS A 87 -6.36 13.32 0.67
N ASN A 88 -7.53 13.30 0.01
CA ASN A 88 -8.81 13.17 0.70
C ASN A 88 -8.96 11.83 1.41
N THR A 89 -8.45 10.74 0.83
CA THR A 89 -8.37 9.45 1.52
C THR A 89 -7.47 9.53 2.75
N LEU A 90 -6.26 10.06 2.60
CA LEU A 90 -5.32 10.19 3.72
C LEU A 90 -5.93 10.99 4.88
N HIS A 91 -6.62 12.09 4.58
CA HIS A 91 -7.30 12.91 5.57
C HIS A 91 -8.41 12.13 6.29
N LYS A 92 -9.26 11.40 5.55
CA LYS A 92 -10.32 10.58 6.16
C LYS A 92 -9.75 9.46 7.02
N LEU A 93 -8.70 8.78 6.55
CA LEU A 93 -8.00 7.74 7.31
C LEU A 93 -7.37 8.31 8.59
N TYR A 94 -6.71 9.48 8.50
CA TYR A 94 -6.13 10.13 9.66
C TYR A 94 -7.20 10.50 10.70
N LEU A 95 -8.29 11.14 10.30
CA LEU A 95 -9.40 11.48 11.19
C LEU A 95 -10.05 10.22 11.79
N GLY A 96 -10.30 9.19 10.96
CA GLY A 96 -10.85 7.90 11.41
C GLY A 96 -9.93 7.17 12.40
N SER A 97 -8.61 7.35 12.29
CA SER A 97 -7.64 6.76 13.22
C SER A 97 -7.80 7.30 14.65
N GLN A 98 -8.23 8.55 14.83
CA GLN A 98 -8.44 9.17 16.14
C GLN A 98 -9.56 8.48 16.94
N PHE A 99 -10.50 7.83 16.26
CA PHE A 99 -11.64 7.13 16.84
C PHE A 99 -11.52 5.60 16.72
N THR A 100 -10.34 5.09 16.38
CA THR A 100 -10.11 3.66 16.16
C THR A 100 -8.99 3.19 17.06
N ARG A 101 -9.31 2.22 17.92
CA ARG A 101 -8.32 1.56 18.78
C ARG A 101 -7.19 1.05 17.90
N HIS A 102 -5.96 1.39 18.28
CA HIS A 102 -4.76 0.95 17.59
C HIS A 102 -4.73 -0.58 17.44
N PHE A 103 -4.24 -1.03 16.29
CA PHE A 103 -4.07 -2.44 15.95
C PHE A 103 -2.63 -2.68 15.49
N ILE A 104 -2.09 -3.86 15.78
CA ILE A 104 -0.65 -4.14 15.70
C ILE A 104 -0.11 -4.23 14.27
N PHE A 105 -0.92 -4.70 13.33
CA PHE A 105 -0.53 -4.78 11.91
C PHE A 105 -1.00 -3.51 11.21
N ASP A 106 -0.05 -2.73 10.68
CA ASP A 106 -0.31 -1.39 10.13
C ASP A 106 -1.26 -1.43 8.92
N ASP A 107 -1.09 -2.39 8.02
CA ASP A 107 -1.93 -2.59 6.83
C ASP A 107 -3.36 -2.98 7.19
N VAL A 108 -3.52 -3.92 8.12
CA VAL A 108 -4.82 -4.29 8.69
C VAL A 108 -5.43 -3.12 9.47
N TYR A 109 -4.63 -2.34 10.19
CA TYR A 109 -5.11 -1.18 10.94
C TYR A 109 -5.68 -0.12 10.00
N ILE A 110 -4.98 0.19 8.90
CA ILE A 110 -5.47 1.07 7.84
C ILE A 110 -6.75 0.50 7.22
N GLY A 111 -6.80 -0.80 6.95
CA GLY A 111 -8.00 -1.50 6.46
C GLY A 111 -9.22 -1.38 7.39
N ILE A 112 -9.02 -1.56 8.71
CA ILE A 112 -10.08 -1.38 9.72
C ILE A 112 -10.60 0.06 9.69
N ILE A 113 -9.71 1.06 9.60
CA ILE A 113 -10.11 2.46 9.53
C ILE A 113 -10.86 2.73 8.21
N ALA A 114 -10.34 2.25 7.08
CA ALA A 114 -10.97 2.39 5.77
C ALA A 114 -12.39 1.84 5.78
N TYR A 115 -12.58 0.63 6.32
CA TYR A 115 -13.89 0.00 6.50
C TYR A 115 -14.84 0.87 7.32
N LYS A 116 -14.38 1.39 8.48
CA LYS A 116 -15.20 2.28 9.34
C LYS A 116 -15.57 3.60 8.64
N MET A 117 -14.70 4.10 7.76
CA MET A 117 -14.92 5.34 7.00
C MET A 117 -15.68 5.11 5.68
N GLY A 118 -16.09 3.88 5.38
CA GLY A 118 -16.78 3.53 4.13
C GLY A 118 -15.89 3.63 2.89
N ILE A 119 -14.58 3.47 3.05
CA ILE A 119 -13.58 3.52 1.97
C ILE A 119 -13.28 2.09 1.54
N GLN A 120 -13.50 1.79 0.26
CA GLN A 120 -13.21 0.48 -0.31
C GLN A 120 -11.79 0.46 -0.89
N PRO A 121 -10.97 -0.56 -0.58
CA PRO A 121 -9.67 -0.72 -1.21
C PRO A 121 -9.82 -1.11 -2.70
N ILE A 122 -8.91 -0.62 -3.54
CA ILE A 122 -8.92 -0.82 -4.98
C ILE A 122 -7.69 -1.64 -5.38
N ASN A 123 -7.92 -2.83 -5.92
CA ASN A 123 -6.83 -3.69 -6.34
C ASN A 123 -6.17 -3.18 -7.62
N ASN A 124 -4.84 -3.02 -7.57
CA ASN A 124 -4.03 -2.78 -8.74
C ASN A 124 -3.28 -4.07 -9.13
N LYS A 125 -3.62 -4.64 -10.29
CA LYS A 125 -3.01 -5.87 -10.82
C LYS A 125 -1.52 -5.72 -11.16
N ASP A 126 -1.07 -4.49 -11.37
CA ASP A 126 0.31 -4.17 -11.72
C ASP A 126 1.17 -3.91 -10.45
N CYS A 127 0.61 -4.18 -9.26
CA CYS A 127 1.31 -4.24 -7.98
C CYS A 127 1.46 -5.69 -7.50
N SER A 128 2.64 -6.06 -7.02
CA SER A 128 2.93 -7.41 -6.53
C SER A 128 3.63 -7.41 -5.17
N ASN A 129 3.11 -8.20 -4.23
CA ASN A 129 3.74 -8.47 -2.93
C ASN A 129 4.80 -9.59 -2.99
N ALA A 130 5.10 -10.07 -4.19
CA ALA A 130 6.18 -11.02 -4.45
C ALA A 130 7.08 -10.47 -5.56
N LYS A 131 8.32 -10.95 -5.61
CA LYS A 131 9.25 -10.59 -6.67
C LYS A 131 8.75 -11.09 -8.01
N VAL A 132 8.44 -10.15 -8.90
CA VAL A 132 8.16 -10.44 -10.30
C VAL A 132 9.50 -10.68 -11.00
N SER A 133 9.63 -11.80 -11.72
CA SER A 133 10.85 -12.12 -12.48
C SER A 133 11.24 -10.99 -13.42
N TYR A 134 12.52 -10.64 -13.42
CA TYR A 134 13.06 -9.60 -14.29
C TYR A 134 13.75 -10.23 -15.51
N ASP A 135 13.06 -10.22 -16.64
CA ASP A 135 13.55 -10.74 -17.93
C ASP A 135 14.00 -9.60 -18.88
N GLY A 136 14.43 -8.48 -18.30
CA GLY A 136 14.76 -7.23 -18.98
C GLY A 136 13.64 -6.18 -18.90
N PRO A 137 13.89 -4.93 -19.34
CA PRO A 137 12.99 -3.79 -19.10
C PRO A 137 11.55 -3.96 -19.60
N GLU A 138 11.35 -4.63 -20.72
CA GLU A 138 10.01 -4.87 -21.29
C GLU A 138 9.12 -5.71 -20.36
N SER A 139 9.71 -6.60 -19.55
CA SER A 139 8.95 -7.36 -18.55
C SER A 139 8.31 -6.47 -17.48
N TYR A 140 8.85 -5.26 -17.27
CA TYR A 140 8.41 -4.29 -16.27
C TYR A 140 7.63 -3.11 -16.87
N ARG A 141 7.28 -3.20 -18.16
CA ARG A 141 6.65 -2.11 -18.92
C ARG A 141 5.39 -1.53 -18.27
N THR A 142 4.52 -2.38 -17.72
CA THR A 142 3.28 -1.94 -17.04
C THR A 142 3.37 -2.01 -15.53
N LEU A 143 4.46 -2.58 -15.00
CA LEU A 143 4.61 -2.85 -13.58
C LEU A 143 4.64 -1.52 -12.81
N VAL A 144 3.82 -1.42 -11.77
CA VAL A 144 3.75 -0.27 -10.88
C VAL A 144 4.69 -0.48 -9.71
N ALA A 145 4.58 -1.63 -9.03
CA ALA A 145 5.42 -1.93 -7.87
C ALA A 145 5.60 -3.44 -7.69
N THR A 146 6.77 -3.87 -7.22
CA THR A 146 7.04 -5.27 -6.87
C THR A 146 8.00 -5.36 -5.70
N HIS A 147 7.70 -6.27 -4.77
CA HIS A 147 8.54 -6.60 -3.62
C HIS A 147 9.82 -7.36 -4.02
N GLY A 148 10.79 -7.48 -3.11
CA GLY A 148 11.86 -8.48 -3.16
C GLY A 148 13.16 -7.95 -3.73
N TYR A 149 13.38 -6.66 -3.52
CA TYR A 149 14.59 -5.93 -3.88
C TYR A 149 15.43 -5.63 -2.65
N ASP A 150 15.76 -6.68 -1.88
CA ASP A 150 16.64 -6.60 -0.70
C ASP A 150 18.08 -6.13 -1.06
N ASP A 151 18.53 -6.40 -2.30
CA ASP A 151 19.76 -5.85 -2.85
C ASP A 151 19.50 -4.53 -3.59
N TRP A 152 19.85 -3.42 -2.96
CA TRP A 152 19.72 -2.08 -3.53
C TRP A 152 20.51 -1.92 -4.85
N THR A 153 21.58 -2.69 -5.07
CA THR A 153 22.37 -2.63 -6.31
C THR A 153 21.57 -3.20 -7.49
N GLU A 154 20.87 -4.31 -7.25
CA GLU A 154 19.93 -4.91 -8.21
C GLU A 154 18.80 -3.92 -8.51
N MET A 155 18.21 -3.32 -7.47
CA MET A 155 17.12 -2.33 -7.63
C MET A 155 17.55 -1.16 -8.51
N ILE A 156 18.71 -0.56 -8.24
CA ILE A 156 19.22 0.59 -9.03
C ILE A 156 19.48 0.18 -10.47
N LYS A 157 20.04 -1.01 -10.70
CA LYS A 157 20.27 -1.53 -12.05
C LYS A 157 18.95 -1.64 -12.81
N VAL A 158 17.98 -2.35 -12.25
CA VAL A 158 16.66 -2.56 -12.87
C VAL A 158 15.96 -1.22 -13.12
N TRP A 159 16.01 -0.31 -12.16
CA TRP A 159 15.41 1.03 -12.28
C TRP A 159 16.02 1.82 -13.42
N ARG A 160 17.35 1.82 -13.58
CA ARG A 160 18.04 2.51 -14.69
C ARG A 160 17.64 1.94 -16.03
N GLU A 161 17.67 0.61 -16.17
CA GLU A 161 17.32 -0.05 -17.44
C GLU A 161 15.85 0.22 -17.85
N CYS A 162 14.93 0.34 -16.88
CA CYS A 162 13.54 0.73 -17.15
C CYS A 162 13.39 2.23 -17.45
N ASN A 163 14.12 3.09 -16.74
CA ASN A 163 14.10 4.54 -16.93
C ASN A 163 14.63 4.96 -18.31
N ASP A 164 15.68 4.31 -18.81
CA ASP A 164 16.27 4.61 -20.12
C ASP A 164 15.30 4.37 -21.30
N LEU A 165 14.28 3.52 -21.11
CA LEU A 165 13.21 3.26 -22.08
C LEU A 165 11.93 4.08 -21.83
N GLY A 166 11.92 4.95 -20.82
CA GLY A 166 10.77 5.78 -20.47
C GLY A 166 9.65 5.02 -19.76
N PHE A 167 9.96 3.91 -19.09
CA PHE A 167 9.01 3.16 -18.28
C PHE A 167 8.93 3.64 -16.83
N ASN A 168 9.88 4.48 -16.38
CA ASN A 168 9.95 5.04 -15.02
C ASN A 168 9.94 6.55 -14.97
#